data_AF-A0A9D6UFU6-F1
#
_entry.id   AF-A0A9D6UFU6-F1
#
_cell.length_a   1.000
_cell.length_b   1.000
_cell.length_c   1.000
_cell.angle_alpha   90.00
_cell.angle_beta   90.00
_cell.angle_gamma   90.00
#
_symmetry.space_group_name_H-M   'P 1'
#
loop_
_entity.id
_entity.type
_entity.pdbx_description
1 polymer ?
#
loop_
_entity_poly.entity_id
_entity_poly.type
_entity_poly.pdbx_seq_one_letter_code
_entity_poly.pdbx_strand_id
1 'polypeptide(L)'
;MFNVNRQMLTRGALAAAVAIPATLFAGFALAQVEGQPTPGGLGLPNMVTPVGLGTQQFYNMVLMPIISFIALFVLGLLVYVSYRFNEQKNPIPSKLTHNTPLEIVWTLIPVLILLFISVPSLRLLAEQVEVPEASVTLKVTGNQWYWSYKYPEDQGGGFGFD
;
A
#
# COMPACT_ATOMS: atom_id res chain seq x y z
N MET A 1 12.68 32.86 -54.14
CA MET A 1 13.70 31.83 -53.86
C MET A 1 13.63 31.49 -52.37
N PHE A 2 12.85 30.47 -51.99
CA PHE A 2 12.80 29.98 -50.59
C PHE A 2 13.58 28.65 -50.55
N ASN A 3 14.80 28.68 -50.02
CA ASN A 3 15.65 27.51 -49.92
C ASN A 3 15.38 26.83 -48.56
N VAL A 4 14.39 25.95 -48.50
CA VAL A 4 14.11 25.17 -47.28
C VAL A 4 15.18 24.08 -47.16
N ASN A 5 15.96 24.16 -46.10
CA ASN A 5 17.13 23.30 -45.87
C ASN A 5 16.68 21.84 -45.63
N ARG A 6 17.00 20.93 -46.58
CA ARG A 6 16.67 19.48 -46.51
C ARG A 6 17.09 18.83 -45.19
N GLN A 7 18.14 19.34 -44.53
CA GLN A 7 18.59 18.83 -43.24
C GLN A 7 17.62 19.12 -42.09
N MET A 8 16.85 20.21 -42.13
CA MET A 8 15.83 20.51 -41.11
C MET A 8 14.60 19.61 -41.26
N LEU A 9 14.18 19.31 -42.49
CA LEU A 9 13.06 18.41 -42.75
C LEU A 9 13.36 16.98 -42.29
N THR A 10 14.59 16.52 -42.48
CA THR A 10 15.00 15.16 -42.10
C THR A 10 15.09 14.99 -40.57
N ARG A 11 15.54 16.04 -39.85
CA ARG A 11 15.61 16.03 -38.38
C ARG A 11 14.23 16.19 -37.72
N GLY A 12 13.34 16.99 -38.32
CA GLY A 12 11.94 17.11 -37.88
C GLY A 12 11.15 15.81 -38.08
N ALA A 13 11.37 15.12 -39.20
CA ALA A 13 10.74 13.82 -39.47
C ALA A 13 11.22 12.73 -38.52
N LEU A 14 12.52 12.70 -38.16
CA LEU A 14 13.07 11.74 -37.20
C LEU A 14 12.54 11.99 -35.77
N ALA A 15 12.42 13.25 -35.35
CA ALA A 15 11.87 13.62 -34.06
C ALA A 15 10.37 13.26 -33.95
N ALA A 16 9.60 13.47 -35.02
CA ALA A 16 8.20 13.07 -35.10
C ALA A 16 8.04 11.53 -35.11
N ALA A 17 8.93 10.80 -35.80
CA ALA A 17 8.89 9.35 -35.88
C ALA A 17 9.23 8.63 -34.56
N VAL A 18 9.98 9.28 -33.65
CA VAL A 18 10.27 8.75 -32.30
C VAL A 18 9.21 9.19 -31.29
N ALA A 19 8.65 10.39 -31.44
CA ALA A 19 7.65 10.93 -30.51
C ALA A 19 6.30 10.21 -30.60
N ILE A 20 5.84 9.82 -31.79
CA ILE A 20 4.52 9.20 -31.99
C ILE A 20 4.43 7.77 -31.40
N PRO A 21 5.42 6.87 -31.58
CA PRO A 21 5.40 5.56 -30.93
C PRO A 21 5.54 5.66 -29.40
N ALA A 22 6.33 6.60 -28.90
CA ALA A 22 6.55 6.80 -27.47
C ALA A 22 5.28 7.27 -26.74
N THR A 23 4.47 8.14 -27.36
CA THR A 23 3.19 8.58 -26.79
C THR A 23 2.09 7.52 -26.92
N LEU A 24 2.09 6.71 -27.98
CA LEU A 24 1.14 5.60 -28.15
C LEU A 24 1.42 4.43 -27.19
N PHE A 25 2.70 4.12 -26.90
CA PHE A 25 3.06 3.10 -25.90
C PHE A 25 2.83 3.58 -24.46
N ALA A 26 3.02 4.87 -24.17
CA ALA A 26 2.71 5.43 -22.85
C ALA A 26 1.21 5.38 -22.52
N GLY A 27 0.33 5.48 -23.54
CA GLY A 27 -1.12 5.44 -23.35
C GLY A 27 -1.67 4.08 -22.90
N PHE A 28 -1.06 2.97 -23.33
CA PHE A 28 -1.49 1.62 -22.94
C PHE A 28 -1.07 1.21 -21.52
N ALA A 29 -0.06 1.88 -20.94
CA ALA A 29 0.42 1.57 -19.59
C ALA A 29 -0.43 2.20 -18.46
N LEU A 30 -1.31 3.15 -18.78
CA LEU A 30 -1.99 4.00 -17.78
C LEU A 30 -3.44 3.61 -17.47
N ALA A 31 -4.02 2.65 -18.17
CA ALA A 31 -5.35 2.13 -17.83
C ALA A 31 -5.21 0.89 -16.95
N GLN A 32 -4.85 1.07 -15.68
CA GLN A 32 -4.88 -0.02 -14.72
C GLN A 32 -6.35 -0.31 -14.39
N VAL A 33 -6.80 -1.53 -14.69
CA VAL A 33 -8.13 -1.99 -14.30
C VAL A 33 -8.20 -1.98 -12.77
N GLU A 34 -9.11 -1.17 -12.23
CA GLU A 34 -9.30 -1.05 -10.78
C GLU A 34 -9.64 -2.42 -10.17
N GLY A 35 -9.07 -2.71 -9.01
CA GLY A 35 -9.24 -3.99 -8.32
C GLY A 35 -8.38 -5.17 -8.84
N GLN A 36 -7.51 -4.97 -9.84
CA GLN A 36 -6.57 -6.01 -10.28
C GLN A 36 -5.14 -5.80 -9.76
N PRO A 37 -4.37 -6.88 -9.52
CA PRO A 37 -2.95 -6.78 -9.25
C PRO A 37 -2.22 -6.13 -10.42
N THR A 38 -1.26 -5.27 -10.10
CA THR A 38 -0.50 -4.51 -11.09
C THR A 38 0.87 -5.17 -11.28
N PRO A 39 1.38 -5.33 -12.52
CA PRO A 39 2.71 -5.91 -12.72
C PRO A 39 3.78 -5.10 -11.98
N GLY A 40 4.46 -5.75 -11.03
CA GLY A 40 5.47 -5.09 -10.18
C GLY A 40 4.91 -4.24 -9.03
N GLY A 41 3.61 -4.34 -8.71
CA GLY A 41 3.01 -3.66 -7.58
C GLY A 41 3.62 -4.08 -6.25
N LEU A 42 4.08 -3.10 -5.45
CA LEU A 42 4.69 -3.33 -4.13
C LEU A 42 3.73 -3.06 -2.96
N GLY A 43 2.57 -2.48 -3.24
CA GLY A 43 1.58 -2.08 -2.24
C GLY A 43 0.20 -2.67 -2.51
N LEU A 44 -0.79 -2.15 -1.77
CA LEU A 44 -2.19 -2.52 -1.96
C LEU A 44 -2.70 -2.08 -3.34
N PRO A 45 -3.58 -2.86 -3.99
CA PRO A 45 -4.26 -2.41 -5.21
C PRO A 45 -5.11 -1.17 -4.92
N ASN A 46 -5.49 -0.44 -5.98
CA ASN A 46 -6.39 0.70 -5.84
C ASN A 46 -7.75 0.22 -5.36
N MET A 47 -8.18 0.76 -4.22
CA MET A 47 -9.44 0.42 -3.56
C MET A 47 -10.55 1.33 -4.09
N VAL A 48 -11.72 0.76 -4.36
CA VAL A 48 -12.87 1.49 -4.99
C VAL A 48 -14.03 1.75 -4.03
N THR A 49 -14.00 1.16 -2.84
CA THR A 49 -15.04 1.34 -1.80
C THR A 49 -14.59 2.37 -0.76
N PRO A 50 -15.50 3.13 -0.12
CA PRO A 50 -15.15 4.05 0.96
C PRO A 50 -14.34 3.40 2.09
N VAL A 51 -14.76 2.24 2.58
CA VAL A 51 -14.05 1.46 3.62
C VAL A 51 -12.67 1.01 3.12
N GLY A 52 -12.58 0.56 1.86
CA GLY A 52 -11.32 0.20 1.22
C GLY A 52 -10.35 1.38 1.10
N LEU A 53 -10.83 2.58 0.73
CA LEU A 53 -10.02 3.80 0.69
C LEU A 53 -9.53 4.19 2.09
N GLY A 54 -10.41 4.12 3.10
CA GLY A 54 -10.03 4.34 4.50
C GLY A 54 -8.96 3.34 4.97
N THR A 55 -9.08 2.07 4.57
CA THR A 55 -8.09 1.03 4.83
C THR A 55 -6.75 1.31 4.16
N GLN A 56 -6.75 1.69 2.89
CA GLN A 56 -5.54 2.01 2.15
C GLN A 56 -4.84 3.25 2.71
N GLN A 57 -5.60 4.28 3.12
CA GLN A 57 -5.08 5.48 3.79
C GLN A 57 -4.47 5.14 5.14
N PHE A 58 -5.15 4.37 5.98
CA PHE A 58 -4.62 3.91 7.26
C PHE A 58 -3.31 3.12 7.08
N TYR A 59 -3.29 2.18 6.13
CA TYR A 59 -2.10 1.41 5.80
C TYR A 59 -0.93 2.31 5.37
N ASN A 60 -1.14 3.22 4.41
CA ASN A 60 -0.07 4.04 3.83
C ASN A 60 0.40 5.18 4.73
N MET A 61 -0.51 5.84 5.46
CA MET A 61 -0.20 7.05 6.22
C MET A 61 0.12 6.78 7.69
N VAL A 62 -0.41 5.71 8.28
CA VAL A 62 -0.22 5.40 9.71
C VAL A 62 0.67 4.17 9.87
N LEU A 63 0.23 3.02 9.36
CA LEU A 63 0.90 1.75 9.67
C LEU A 63 2.30 1.67 9.05
N MET A 64 2.40 1.86 7.73
CA MET A 64 3.67 1.70 7.00
C MET A 64 4.78 2.65 7.47
N PRO A 65 4.53 3.96 7.71
CA PRO A 65 5.56 4.86 8.20
C PRO A 65 6.04 4.51 9.60
N ILE A 66 5.14 4.13 10.52
CA ILE A 66 5.50 3.80 11.90
C ILE A 66 6.38 2.55 11.95
N ILE A 67 5.95 1.45 11.31
CA ILE A 67 6.72 0.20 11.35
C ILE A 67 8.06 0.33 10.61
N SER A 68 8.09 1.09 9.51
CA SER A 68 9.30 1.34 8.74
C SER A 68 10.29 2.19 9.54
N PHE A 69 9.80 3.22 10.25
CA PHE A 69 10.61 4.02 11.16
C PHE A 69 11.20 3.17 12.29
N ILE A 70 10.39 2.33 12.95
CA ILE A 70 10.86 1.43 14.02
C ILE A 70 11.92 0.46 13.47
N ALA A 71 11.67 -0.15 12.31
CA ALA A 71 12.60 -1.07 11.68
C ALA A 71 13.94 -0.39 11.34
N LEU A 72 13.91 0.82 10.76
CA LEU A 72 15.12 1.58 10.46
C LEU A 72 15.84 2.06 11.73
N PHE A 73 15.10 2.43 12.78
CA PHE A 73 15.66 2.79 14.07
C PHE A 73 16.40 1.62 14.71
N VAL A 74 15.77 0.44 14.76
CA VAL A 74 16.39 -0.79 15.29
C VAL A 74 17.60 -1.18 14.44
N LEU A 75 17.48 -1.14 13.10
CA LEU A 75 18.60 -1.41 12.20
C LEU A 75 19.76 -0.43 12.46
N GLY A 76 19.47 0.86 12.60
CA GLY A 76 20.47 1.89 12.92
C GLY A 76 21.16 1.63 14.26
N LEU A 77 20.41 1.24 15.30
CA LEU A 77 20.99 0.85 16.59
C LEU A 77 21.88 -0.38 16.47
N LEU A 78 21.46 -1.42 15.73
CA LEU A 78 22.27 -2.62 15.53
C LEU A 78 23.57 -2.31 14.78
N VAL A 79 23.51 -1.50 13.71
CA VAL A 79 24.69 -1.05 12.98
C VAL A 79 25.60 -0.23 13.88
N TYR A 80 25.03 0.71 14.65
CA TYR A 80 25.78 1.53 15.59
C TYR A 80 26.48 0.68 16.66
N VAL A 81 25.76 -0.25 17.30
CA VAL A 81 26.31 -1.13 18.33
C VAL A 81 27.43 -1.99 17.76
N SER A 82 27.19 -2.60 16.58
CA SER A 82 28.18 -3.43 15.89
C SER A 82 29.43 -2.66 15.51
N TYR A 83 29.31 -1.39 15.09
CA TYR A 83 30.44 -0.56 14.73
C TYR A 83 31.19 0.01 15.94
N ARG A 84 30.46 0.44 16.99
CA ARG A 84 31.01 1.15 18.15
C ARG A 84 31.60 0.23 19.21
N PHE A 85 31.00 -0.94 19.39
CA PHE A 85 31.34 -1.92 20.43
C PHE A 85 31.93 -3.22 19.87
N ASN A 86 32.51 -3.19 18.66
CA ASN A 86 33.30 -4.31 18.17
C ASN A 86 34.53 -4.56 19.05
N GLU A 87 35.08 -5.78 19.00
CA GLU A 87 36.22 -6.21 19.81
C GLU A 87 37.45 -5.31 19.64
N GLN A 88 37.70 -4.83 18.42
CA GLN A 88 38.84 -3.95 18.13
C GLN A 88 38.75 -2.58 18.83
N LYS A 89 37.54 -2.01 18.91
CA LYS A 89 37.30 -0.66 19.48
C LYS A 89 36.84 -0.69 20.93
N ASN A 90 36.34 -1.82 21.41
CA ASN A 90 35.86 -2.02 22.77
C ASN A 90 36.32 -3.40 23.33
N PRO A 91 37.63 -3.57 23.59
CA PRO A 91 38.19 -4.86 24.01
C PRO A 91 37.76 -5.30 25.41
N ILE A 92 37.35 -4.38 26.28
CA ILE A 92 36.84 -4.68 27.62
C ILE A 92 35.33 -4.39 27.65
N PRO A 93 34.46 -5.42 27.69
CA PRO A 93 33.02 -5.21 27.72
C PRO A 93 32.53 -4.68 29.07
N SER A 94 31.43 -3.92 29.05
CA SER A 94 30.72 -3.49 30.25
C SER A 94 30.06 -4.69 30.95
N LYS A 95 29.94 -4.61 32.29
CA LYS A 95 29.25 -5.61 33.13
C LYS A 95 27.88 -5.13 33.62
N LEU A 96 27.37 -4.00 33.11
CA LEU A 96 26.07 -3.46 33.50
C LEU A 96 24.96 -4.38 32.96
N THR A 97 24.14 -4.94 33.86
CA THR A 97 23.05 -5.86 33.50
C THR A 97 21.67 -5.24 33.56
N HIS A 98 21.50 -4.12 34.27
CA HIS A 98 20.20 -3.50 34.50
C HIS A 98 20.25 -1.99 34.31
N ASN A 99 19.19 -1.44 33.75
CA ASN A 99 18.97 0.00 33.68
C ASN A 99 17.46 0.26 33.77
N THR A 100 16.94 0.31 35.00
CA THR A 100 15.50 0.44 35.27
C THR A 100 14.85 1.64 34.57
N PRO A 101 15.45 2.86 34.56
CA PRO A 101 14.89 3.96 33.79
C PRO A 101 14.74 3.66 32.30
N LEU A 102 15.74 3.04 31.67
CA LEU A 102 15.69 2.66 30.26
C LEU A 102 14.65 1.57 30.00
N GLU A 103 14.55 0.59 30.90
CA GLU A 103 13.56 -0.48 30.86
C GLU A 103 12.12 0.05 30.90
N ILE A 104 11.85 1.03 31.75
CA ILE A 104 10.55 1.70 31.83
C ILE A 104 10.24 2.43 30.51
N VAL A 105 11.21 3.19 29.99
CA VAL A 105 11.05 3.98 28.76
C VAL A 105 10.74 3.09 27.56
N TRP A 106 11.53 2.03 27.33
CA TRP A 106 11.30 1.15 26.18
C TRP A 106 10.06 0.27 26.30
N THR A 107 9.45 0.17 27.48
CA THR A 107 8.22 -0.61 27.68
C THR A 107 7.01 0.27 27.48
N LEU A 108 7.05 1.50 27.99
CA LEU A 108 5.96 2.46 27.84
C LEU A 108 5.84 2.99 26.41
N ILE A 109 6.95 3.28 25.73
CA ILE A 109 6.92 3.80 24.36
C ILE A 109 6.16 2.87 23.40
N PRO A 110 6.45 1.56 23.32
CA PRO A 110 5.68 0.64 22.48
C PRO A 110 4.20 0.57 22.84
N VAL A 111 3.85 0.58 24.12
CA VAL A 111 2.45 0.60 24.56
C VAL A 111 1.72 1.84 24.05
N LEU A 112 2.34 3.01 24.16
CA LEU A 112 1.75 4.26 23.66
C LEU A 112 1.62 4.29 22.14
N ILE A 113 2.59 3.72 21.41
CA ILE A 113 2.52 3.58 19.95
C ILE A 113 1.32 2.70 19.56
N LEU A 114 1.13 1.56 20.24
CA LEU A 114 0.00 0.67 19.97
C LEU A 114 -1.36 1.33 20.26
N LEU A 115 -1.47 2.10 21.36
CA LEU A 115 -2.67 2.86 21.67
C LEU A 115 -2.96 3.94 20.62
N PHE A 116 -1.92 4.59 20.10
CA PHE A 116 -2.07 5.56 19.02
C PHE A 116 -2.60 4.91 17.73
N ILE A 117 -2.10 3.74 17.36
CA ILE A 117 -2.54 3.00 16.18
C ILE A 117 -3.96 2.44 16.35
N SER A 118 -4.33 2.02 17.57
CA SER A 118 -5.60 1.34 17.82
C SER A 118 -6.83 2.25 17.62
N VAL A 119 -6.74 3.53 17.97
CA VAL A 119 -7.87 4.47 17.85
C VAL A 119 -8.41 4.60 16.42
N PRO A 120 -7.60 4.97 15.40
CA PRO A 120 -8.09 5.02 14.02
C PRO A 120 -8.46 3.63 13.48
N SER A 121 -7.74 2.57 13.90
CA SER A 121 -8.03 1.21 13.47
C SER A 121 -9.42 0.72 13.93
N LEU A 122 -9.81 1.02 15.17
CA LEU A 122 -11.10 0.61 15.71
C LEU A 122 -12.27 1.37 15.07
N ARG A 123 -12.07 2.63 14.70
CA ARG A 123 -13.09 3.40 13.95
C ARG A 123 -13.33 2.81 12.58
N LEU A 124 -12.26 2.51 11.84
CA LEU A 124 -12.35 1.86 10.53
C LEU A 124 -13.00 0.47 10.61
N LEU A 125 -12.68 -0.29 11.67
CA LEU A 125 -13.32 -1.58 11.93
C LEU A 125 -14.83 -1.43 12.14
N ALA A 126 -15.26 -0.41 12.90
CA ALA A 126 -16.69 -0.14 13.10
C ALA A 126 -17.41 0.13 11.77
N GLU A 127 -16.82 0.95 10.89
CA GLU A 127 -17.35 1.21 9.54
C GLU A 127 -17.40 -0.04 8.66
N GLN A 128 -16.49 -0.99 8.86
CA GLN A 128 -16.44 -2.23 8.10
C GLN A 128 -17.53 -3.24 8.51
N VAL A 129 -17.90 -3.27 9.80
CA VAL A 129 -18.86 -4.25 10.32
C VAL A 129 -20.30 -3.74 10.37
N GLU A 130 -20.49 -2.42 10.29
CA GLU A 130 -21.82 -1.82 10.20
C GLU A 130 -22.41 -2.04 8.79
N VAL A 131 -23.52 -2.79 8.72
CA VAL A 131 -24.20 -3.08 7.45
C VAL A 131 -25.28 -2.00 7.22
N PRO A 132 -25.11 -1.12 6.23
CA PRO A 132 -26.12 -0.11 5.92
C PRO A 132 -27.34 -0.73 5.24
N GLU A 133 -28.43 0.04 5.13
CA GLU A 133 -29.57 -0.37 4.30
C GLU A 133 -29.13 -0.58 2.85
N ALA A 134 -29.37 -1.79 2.34
CA ALA A 134 -28.94 -2.18 1.02
C ALA A 134 -29.90 -1.65 -0.06
N SER A 135 -29.37 -0.92 -1.04
CA SER A 135 -30.12 -0.57 -2.26
C SER A 135 -30.28 -1.77 -3.20
N VAL A 136 -29.35 -2.73 -3.12
CA VAL A 136 -29.36 -4.00 -3.86
C VAL A 136 -28.85 -5.09 -2.93
N THR A 137 -29.62 -6.16 -2.78
CA THR A 137 -29.21 -7.38 -2.08
C THR A 137 -28.84 -8.46 -3.07
N LEU A 138 -27.70 -9.10 -2.81
CA LEU A 138 -27.19 -10.24 -3.58
C LEU A 138 -26.85 -11.36 -2.62
N LYS A 139 -27.43 -12.54 -2.82
CA LYS A 139 -27.04 -13.76 -2.10
C LYS A 139 -26.00 -14.51 -2.91
N VAL A 140 -24.81 -14.69 -2.34
CA VAL A 140 -23.72 -15.46 -2.95
C VAL A 140 -23.60 -16.81 -2.24
N THR A 141 -23.57 -17.92 -2.99
CA THR A 141 -23.39 -19.28 -2.47
C THR A 141 -22.09 -19.87 -3.03
N GLY A 142 -21.18 -20.30 -2.14
CA GLY A 142 -19.94 -20.95 -2.54
C GLY A 142 -20.14 -22.43 -2.82
N ASN A 143 -19.84 -22.85 -4.04
CA ASN A 143 -19.84 -24.25 -4.47
C ASN A 143 -18.40 -24.74 -4.68
N GLN A 144 -18.23 -26.02 -4.97
CA GLN A 144 -16.91 -26.55 -5.30
C GLN A 144 -16.41 -25.96 -6.63
N TRP A 145 -15.45 -25.03 -6.53
CA TRP A 145 -14.76 -24.28 -7.59
C TRP A 145 -15.58 -23.24 -8.37
N TYR A 146 -16.76 -22.85 -7.91
CA TYR A 146 -17.54 -21.75 -8.49
C TYR A 146 -18.47 -21.10 -7.45
N TRP A 147 -19.13 -20.01 -7.85
CA TRP A 147 -20.02 -19.23 -6.99
C TRP A 147 -21.35 -19.01 -7.68
N SER A 148 -22.45 -19.35 -7.01
CA SER A 148 -23.80 -19.02 -7.50
C SER A 148 -24.28 -17.71 -6.90
N TYR A 149 -25.00 -16.93 -7.70
CA TYR A 149 -25.50 -15.60 -7.37
C TYR A 149 -27.02 -15.58 -7.50
N LYS A 150 -27.72 -15.12 -6.46
CA LYS A 150 -29.18 -14.99 -6.47
C LYS A 150 -29.60 -13.60 -6.05
N TYR A 151 -30.39 -12.94 -6.89
CA TYR A 151 -31.07 -11.70 -6.58
C TYR A 151 -32.41 -12.03 -5.90
N PRO A 152 -32.67 -11.54 -4.67
CA PRO A 152 -33.89 -11.86 -3.95
C PRO A 152 -35.17 -11.30 -4.61
N GLU A 153 -36.27 -12.04 -4.49
CA GLU A 153 -37.57 -11.67 -5.08
C GLU A 153 -38.18 -10.43 -4.42
N ASP A 154 -37.92 -10.22 -3.13
CA ASP A 154 -38.33 -9.06 -2.34
C ASP A 154 -37.77 -7.73 -2.85
N GLN A 155 -36.76 -7.77 -3.75
CA GLN A 155 -36.18 -6.59 -4.41
C GLN A 155 -36.39 -6.60 -5.94
N GLY A 156 -37.39 -7.34 -6.43
CA GLY A 156 -37.75 -7.40 -7.85
C GLY A 156 -36.77 -8.21 -8.71
N GLY A 157 -35.88 -8.98 -8.07
CA GLY A 157 -34.73 -9.56 -8.70
C GLY A 157 -34.80 -11.06 -8.98
N GLY A 158 -35.92 -11.76 -8.76
CA GLY A 158 -36.10 -13.25 -8.67
C GLY A 158 -35.44 -14.20 -9.70
N PHE A 159 -34.18 -13.99 -10.05
CA PHE A 159 -33.34 -14.71 -10.98
C PHE A 159 -31.96 -14.92 -10.35
N GLY A 160 -31.23 -15.90 -10.87
CA GLY A 160 -29.90 -16.26 -10.39
C GLY A 160 -29.10 -16.97 -11.46
N PHE A 161 -27.79 -17.06 -11.26
CA PHE A 161 -26.83 -17.64 -12.19
C PHE A 161 -25.68 -18.31 -11.42
N ASP A 162 -25.05 -19.29 -12.06
CA ASP A 162 -23.92 -20.08 -11.57
C ASP A 162 -22.59 -19.64 -12.18
#